data_AF-A0A0F0CL72-F1
#
_entry.id   AF-A0A0F0CL72-F1
#
_cell.length_a   1.000
_cell.length_b   1.000
_cell.length_c   1.000
_cell.angle_alpha   90.00
_cell.angle_beta   90.00
_cell.angle_gamma   90.00
#
_symmetry.space_group_name_H-M   'P 1'
#
loop_
_entity.id
_entity.type
_entity.pdbx_description
1 polymer ?
#
loop_
_entity_poly.entity_id
_entity_poly.type
_entity_poly.pdbx_seq_one_letter_code
_entity_poly.pdbx_strand_id
1 'polypeptide(L)'
;MKTGWKDDVFSGEHRLYIIHDAGNGKSYLEDVTEYTQRGDPLGALEMDAIGEEVNKIQSMKSVTITAAGWSAAAPYTQTISVTGMTANDLPVPLLDVSGATSWANEKLLRKNYGYISFYDTAAEKITFTCKHMKPTLDLVVGLKGVS
;
A
#
# COMPACT_ATOMS: atom_id res chain seq x y z
N MET A 1 -6.20 -4.67 5.02
CA MET A 1 -7.60 -4.98 4.66
C MET A 1 -8.24 -5.91 5.70
N LYS A 2 -9.50 -5.69 6.09
CA LYS A 2 -10.24 -6.59 7.00
C LYS A 2 -10.27 -8.02 6.42
N THR A 3 -10.03 -9.00 7.28
CA THR A 3 -10.15 -10.43 6.96
C THR A 3 -11.28 -11.05 7.78
N GLY A 4 -11.84 -12.17 7.32
CA GLY A 4 -12.92 -12.87 8.02
C GLY A 4 -14.31 -12.28 7.83
N TRP A 5 -14.58 -11.70 6.65
CA TRP A 5 -15.92 -11.28 6.24
C TRP A 5 -16.90 -12.44 6.32
N LYS A 6 -18.08 -12.18 6.87
CA LYS A 6 -19.14 -13.16 6.99
C LYS A 6 -20.24 -12.90 5.97
N ASP A 7 -20.68 -13.97 5.32
CA ASP A 7 -21.91 -13.93 4.55
C ASP A 7 -23.12 -14.07 5.48
N ASP A 8 -24.23 -13.51 5.05
CA ASP A 8 -25.54 -13.86 5.60
C ASP A 8 -25.82 -15.35 5.36
N VAL A 9 -26.17 -16.07 6.42
CA VAL A 9 -26.69 -17.44 6.35
C VAL A 9 -28.08 -17.43 6.93
N PHE A 10 -29.05 -17.96 6.19
CA PHE A 10 -30.44 -18.04 6.61
C PHE A 10 -30.95 -19.47 6.53
N SER A 11 -31.91 -19.79 7.39
CA SER A 11 -32.60 -21.07 7.37
C SER A 11 -33.71 -21.03 6.33
N GLY A 12 -33.57 -21.85 5.28
CA GLY A 12 -34.54 -21.97 4.20
C GLY A 12 -33.91 -21.90 2.81
N GLU A 13 -34.70 -22.18 1.78
CA GLU A 13 -34.23 -22.13 0.38
C GLU A 13 -34.14 -20.70 -0.18
N HIS A 14 -34.90 -19.77 0.40
CA HIS A 14 -35.03 -18.40 -0.08
C HIS A 14 -35.07 -17.38 1.06
N ARG A 15 -34.60 -16.15 0.78
CA ARG A 15 -34.87 -14.98 1.63
C ARG A 15 -36.34 -14.61 1.52
N LEU A 16 -36.94 -14.21 2.63
CA LEU A 16 -38.36 -13.89 2.74
C LEU A 16 -38.55 -12.41 3.04
N TYR A 17 -39.41 -11.76 2.25
CA TYR A 17 -39.74 -10.35 2.41
C TYR A 17 -41.25 -10.16 2.45
N ILE A 18 -41.73 -9.31 3.35
CA ILE A 18 -43.11 -8.82 3.34
C ILE A 18 -43.13 -7.50 2.57
N ILE A 19 -44.06 -7.37 1.63
CA ILE A 19 -44.29 -6.13 0.90
C ILE A 19 -45.43 -5.38 1.58
N HIS A 20 -45.14 -4.16 2.04
CA HIS A 20 -46.12 -3.28 2.65
C HIS A 20 -46.47 -2.13 1.70
N ASP A 21 -47.76 -1.85 1.53
CA ASP A 21 -48.21 -0.67 0.80
C ASP A 21 -47.95 0.59 1.63
N ALA A 22 -47.23 1.55 1.06
CA ALA A 22 -46.95 2.85 1.66
C ALA A 22 -47.86 3.95 1.09
N GLY A 23 -48.81 3.60 0.22
CA GLY A 23 -49.71 4.52 -0.46
C GLY A 23 -49.02 5.29 -1.60
N ASN A 24 -49.80 6.02 -2.40
CA ASN A 24 -49.32 6.80 -3.55
C ASN A 24 -48.49 5.97 -4.56
N GLY A 25 -48.82 4.68 -4.71
CA GLY A 25 -48.09 3.76 -5.60
C GLY A 25 -46.68 3.41 -5.12
N LYS A 26 -46.37 3.64 -3.84
CA LYS A 26 -45.09 3.27 -3.21
C LYS A 26 -45.28 2.08 -2.27
N SER A 27 -44.25 1.27 -2.13
CA SER A 27 -44.22 0.15 -1.18
C SER A 27 -42.85 0.08 -0.52
N TYR A 28 -42.76 -0.50 0.67
CA TYR A 28 -41.49 -0.87 1.29
C TYR A 28 -41.42 -2.38 1.50
N LEU A 29 -40.19 -2.89 1.54
CA LEU A 29 -39.88 -4.30 1.79
C LEU A 29 -39.39 -4.44 3.22
N GLU A 30 -40.04 -5.29 3.99
CA GLU A 30 -39.55 -5.73 5.30
C GLU A 30 -38.89 -7.10 5.12
N ASP A 31 -37.60 -7.18 5.44
CA ASP A 31 -36.87 -8.46 5.49
C ASP A 31 -37.28 -9.23 6.75
N VAL A 32 -38.02 -10.32 6.56
CA VAL A 32 -38.47 -11.24 7.62
C VAL A 32 -37.73 -12.58 7.56
N THR A 33 -36.62 -12.63 6.82
CA THR A 33 -35.80 -13.83 6.72
C THR A 33 -35.22 -14.20 8.09
N GLU A 34 -35.29 -15.47 8.47
CA GLU A 34 -34.66 -15.98 9.69
C GLU A 34 -33.18 -16.30 9.42
N TYR A 35 -32.29 -15.48 9.98
CA TYR A 35 -30.85 -15.62 9.80
C TYR A 35 -30.24 -16.47 10.92
N THR A 36 -29.52 -17.52 10.54
CA THR A 36 -28.63 -18.26 11.45
C THR A 36 -27.29 -17.57 11.61
N GLN A 37 -26.90 -16.73 10.64
CA GLN A 37 -25.77 -15.80 10.73
C GLN A 37 -26.10 -14.51 9.96
N ARG A 38 -25.91 -13.35 10.60
CA ARG A 38 -25.88 -12.05 9.90
C ARG A 38 -24.48 -11.80 9.35
N GLY A 39 -24.43 -11.45 8.08
CA GLY A 39 -23.21 -11.09 7.37
C GLY A 39 -22.73 -9.68 7.70
N ASP A 40 -21.48 -9.41 7.33
CA ASP A 40 -20.92 -8.07 7.36
C ASP A 40 -21.41 -7.28 6.13
N PRO A 41 -21.92 -6.04 6.29
CA PRO A 41 -22.34 -5.25 5.15
C PRO A 41 -21.14 -4.86 4.28
N LEU A 42 -21.30 -4.96 2.96
CA LEU A 42 -20.38 -4.40 1.97
C LEU A 42 -21.08 -3.21 1.29
N GLY A 43 -21.07 -2.06 1.95
CA GLY A 43 -21.70 -0.84 1.49
C GLY A 43 -20.71 0.18 0.93
N ALA A 44 -21.16 1.43 0.80
CA ALA A 44 -20.33 2.53 0.32
C ALA A 44 -19.09 2.77 1.22
N LEU A 45 -19.25 2.66 2.54
CA LEU A 45 -18.15 2.86 3.49
C LEU A 45 -17.03 1.84 3.28
N GLU A 46 -17.39 0.56 3.14
CA GLU A 46 -16.43 -0.49 2.89
C GLU A 46 -15.82 -0.38 1.49
N MET A 47 -16.60 0.02 0.49
CA MET A 47 -16.11 0.25 -0.86
C MET A 47 -15.11 1.42 -0.93
N ASP A 48 -15.38 2.50 -0.21
CA ASP A 48 -14.49 3.67 -0.12
C ASP A 48 -13.18 3.27 0.56
N ALA A 49 -13.24 2.50 1.66
CA ALA A 49 -12.05 1.97 2.32
C ALA A 49 -11.23 1.07 1.37
N ILE A 50 -11.89 0.22 0.58
CA ILE A 50 -11.20 -0.60 -0.44
C ILE A 50 -10.58 0.29 -1.52
N GLY A 51 -11.30 1.31 -1.98
CA GLY A 51 -10.82 2.27 -2.97
C GLY A 51 -9.58 3.02 -2.52
N GLU A 52 -9.53 3.47 -1.26
CA GLU A 52 -8.35 4.08 -0.66
C GLU A 52 -7.14 3.13 -0.68
N GLU A 53 -7.33 1.87 -0.27
CA GLU A 53 -6.27 0.86 -0.28
C GLU A 53 -5.77 0.56 -1.71
N VAL A 54 -6.67 0.49 -2.69
CA VAL A 54 -6.31 0.32 -4.11
C VAL A 54 -5.52 1.51 -4.63
N ASN A 55 -5.96 2.74 -4.32
CA ASN A 55 -5.25 3.96 -4.71
C ASN A 55 -3.84 4.00 -4.12
N LYS A 56 -3.66 3.59 -2.86
CA LYS A 56 -2.34 3.46 -2.21
C LYS A 56 -1.44 2.47 -2.95
N ILE A 57 -1.94 1.28 -3.29
CA ILE A 57 -1.20 0.26 -4.07
C ILE A 57 -0.76 0.82 -5.44
N GLN A 58 -1.62 1.63 -6.07
CA GLN A 58 -1.29 2.25 -7.36
C GLN A 58 -0.28 3.38 -7.23
N SER A 59 -0.28 4.12 -6.12
CA SER A 59 0.59 5.26 -5.87
C SER A 59 2.08 4.90 -5.78
N MET A 60 2.91 5.92 -6.00
CA MET A 60 4.36 5.86 -5.87
C MET A 60 4.86 7.12 -5.18
N LYS A 61 5.70 6.97 -4.16
CA LYS A 61 6.41 8.07 -3.52
C LYS A 61 7.88 8.02 -3.86
N SER A 62 8.44 9.14 -4.33
CA SER A 62 9.86 9.24 -4.62
C SER A 62 10.63 9.73 -3.41
N VAL A 63 11.76 9.09 -3.13
CA VAL A 63 12.71 9.51 -2.09
C VAL A 63 14.12 9.56 -2.64
N THR A 64 14.97 10.40 -2.04
CA THR A 64 16.36 10.56 -2.45
C THR A 64 17.28 9.94 -1.41
N ILE A 65 18.03 8.92 -1.82
CA ILE A 65 19.14 8.36 -1.06
C ILE A 65 20.37 9.20 -1.38
N THR A 66 20.80 10.03 -0.44
CA THR A 66 21.92 10.96 -0.66
C THR A 66 23.27 10.25 -0.50
N ALA A 67 24.28 10.65 -1.26
CA ALA A 67 25.64 10.13 -1.10
C ALA A 67 26.23 10.46 0.29
N ALA A 68 25.85 11.61 0.85
CA ALA A 68 26.34 12.09 2.14
C ALA A 68 25.61 11.47 3.35
N GLY A 69 24.40 10.93 3.17
CA GLY A 69 23.55 10.46 4.27
C GLY A 69 23.93 9.10 4.86
N TRP A 70 24.93 8.41 4.31
CA TRP A 70 25.37 7.11 4.79
C TRP A 70 26.27 7.23 6.02
N SER A 71 26.14 6.26 6.93
CA SER A 71 27.05 6.12 8.08
C SER A 71 28.54 6.04 7.66
N ALA A 72 29.42 6.25 8.63
CA ALA A 72 30.87 6.36 8.38
C ALA A 72 31.57 5.03 8.11
N ALA A 73 31.02 3.91 8.59
CA ALA A 73 31.65 2.59 8.53
C ALA A 73 30.65 1.50 8.11
N ALA A 74 31.18 0.40 7.55
CA ALA A 74 30.38 -0.75 7.16
C ALA A 74 29.89 -1.55 8.39
N PRO A 75 28.67 -2.14 8.35
CA PRO A 75 27.65 -1.98 7.30
C PRO A 75 27.13 -0.55 7.27
N TYR A 76 27.08 0.04 6.07
CA TYR A 76 26.63 1.41 5.89
C TYR A 76 25.11 1.45 5.97
N THR A 77 24.57 2.40 6.71
CA THR A 77 23.12 2.57 6.82
C THR A 77 22.73 4.01 6.50
N GLN A 78 21.54 4.17 5.92
CA GLN A 78 20.90 5.47 5.72
C GLN A 78 19.40 5.31 5.94
N THR A 79 18.85 6.11 6.84
CA THR A 79 17.41 6.15 7.13
C THR A 79 16.81 7.39 6.48
N ILE A 80 15.71 7.21 5.76
CA ILE A 80 14.97 8.27 5.07
C ILE A 80 13.55 8.30 5.63
N SER A 81 13.07 9.49 5.98
CA SER A 81 11.69 9.69 6.41
C SER A 81 10.75 9.69 5.20
N VAL A 82 9.64 8.98 5.32
CA VAL A 82 8.62 8.83 4.26
C VAL A 82 7.26 9.09 4.89
N THR A 83 6.78 10.32 4.77
CA THR A 83 5.52 10.75 5.40
C THR A 83 4.35 9.87 4.96
N GLY A 84 3.60 9.34 5.93
CA GLY A 84 2.41 8.52 5.69
C GLY A 84 2.69 7.02 5.59
N MET A 85 3.95 6.60 5.48
CA MET A 85 4.30 5.20 5.37
C MET A 85 3.95 4.44 6.66
N THR A 86 3.17 3.37 6.55
CA THR A 86 2.82 2.54 7.69
C THR A 86 3.84 1.43 7.93
N ALA A 87 3.81 0.78 9.09
CA ALA A 87 4.65 -0.40 9.35
C ALA A 87 4.29 -1.62 8.49
N ASN A 88 3.09 -1.64 7.88
CA ASN A 88 2.65 -2.71 6.98
C ASN A 88 2.97 -2.39 5.52
N ASP A 89 3.43 -1.18 5.21
CA ASP A 89 3.84 -0.82 3.86
C ASP A 89 5.17 -1.50 3.56
N LEU A 90 5.15 -2.36 2.53
CA LEU A 90 6.30 -3.12 2.06
C LEU A 90 6.64 -2.69 0.61
N PRO A 91 7.03 -1.43 0.39
CA PRO A 91 7.37 -0.97 -0.94
C PRO A 91 8.55 -1.73 -1.52
N VAL A 92 8.53 -1.93 -2.83
CA VAL A 92 9.70 -2.37 -3.59
C VAL A 92 10.37 -1.13 -4.18
N PRO A 93 11.54 -0.71 -3.68
CA PRO A 93 12.25 0.44 -4.22
C PRO A 93 12.68 0.15 -5.67
N LEU A 94 12.38 1.10 -6.55
CA LEU A 94 12.80 1.07 -7.94
C LEU A 94 13.65 2.31 -8.22
N LEU A 95 14.86 2.11 -8.74
CA LEU A 95 15.71 3.22 -9.17
C LEU A 95 15.04 4.01 -10.29
N ASP A 96 14.90 5.32 -10.10
CA ASP A 96 14.48 6.24 -11.14
C ASP A 96 15.71 6.72 -11.94
N VAL A 97 15.69 6.44 -13.24
CA VAL A 97 16.74 6.85 -14.19
C VAL A 97 16.21 7.82 -15.25
N SER A 98 14.97 8.30 -15.11
CA SER A 98 14.34 9.23 -16.07
C SER A 98 15.11 10.55 -16.21
N GLY A 99 15.82 10.97 -15.16
CA GLY A 99 16.71 12.14 -15.17
C GLY A 99 18.13 11.88 -15.69
N ALA A 100 18.46 10.66 -16.15
CA ALA A 100 19.80 10.36 -16.64
C ALA A 100 20.09 11.10 -17.95
N THR A 101 21.26 11.75 -18.05
CA THR A 101 21.64 12.59 -19.20
C THR A 101 22.37 11.83 -20.31
N SER A 102 22.77 10.58 -20.04
CA SER A 102 23.49 9.71 -20.97
C SER A 102 23.49 8.26 -20.48
N TRP A 103 23.78 7.32 -21.38
CA TRP A 103 23.98 5.91 -21.00
C TRP A 103 25.11 5.72 -19.96
N ALA A 104 26.18 6.49 -20.07
CA ALA A 104 27.29 6.43 -19.11
C ALA A 104 26.84 6.87 -17.70
N ASN A 105 26.02 7.92 -17.61
CA ASN A 105 25.43 8.37 -16.36
C ASN A 105 24.44 7.34 -15.79
N GLU A 106 23.53 6.81 -16.61
CA GLU A 106 22.57 5.77 -16.20
C GLU A 106 23.28 4.51 -15.66
N LYS A 107 24.34 4.06 -16.35
CA LYS A 107 25.15 2.91 -15.91
C LYS A 107 25.77 3.15 -14.52
N LEU A 108 26.18 4.37 -14.23
CA LEU A 108 26.75 4.73 -12.94
C LEU A 108 25.67 4.77 -11.84
N LEU A 109 24.47 5.28 -12.14
CA LEU A 109 23.32 5.24 -11.22
C LEU A 109 22.94 3.79 -10.87
N ARG A 110 22.78 2.93 -11.89
CA ARG A 110 22.46 1.50 -11.71
C ARG A 110 23.52 0.77 -10.91
N LYS A 111 24.81 1.06 -11.16
CA LYS A 111 25.92 0.49 -10.40
C LYS A 111 25.88 0.90 -8.93
N ASN A 112 25.63 2.18 -8.64
CA ASN A 112 25.51 2.67 -7.26
C ASN A 112 24.29 2.10 -6.55
N TYR A 113 23.16 1.98 -7.23
CA TYR A 113 21.96 1.33 -6.70
C TYR A 113 22.22 -0.14 -6.33
N GLY A 114 23.02 -0.85 -7.13
CA GLY A 114 23.43 -2.24 -6.85
C GLY A 114 24.30 -2.42 -5.59
N TYR A 115 24.76 -1.34 -4.94
CA TYR A 115 25.44 -1.43 -3.65
C TYR A 115 24.48 -1.62 -2.47
N ILE A 116 23.21 -1.27 -2.64
CA ILE A 116 22.17 -1.51 -1.64
C ILE A 116 21.97 -3.02 -1.50
N SER A 117 22.23 -3.54 -0.30
CA SER A 117 22.18 -4.98 -0.01
C SER A 117 20.77 -5.41 0.40
N PHE A 118 20.11 -4.61 1.23
CA PHE A 118 18.72 -4.80 1.66
C PHE A 118 18.19 -3.50 2.27
N TYR A 119 16.91 -3.49 2.60
CA TYR A 119 16.25 -2.40 3.30
C TYR A 119 15.24 -2.95 4.29
N ASP A 120 14.97 -2.16 5.33
CA ASP A 120 13.96 -2.41 6.34
C ASP A 120 12.97 -1.25 6.35
N THR A 121 11.68 -1.56 6.52
CA THR A 121 10.61 -0.56 6.59
C THR A 121 10.04 -0.49 8.00
N ALA A 122 9.67 0.71 8.41
CA ALA A 122 8.95 0.98 9.65
C ALA A 122 8.02 2.16 9.43
N ALA A 123 7.12 2.44 10.37
CA ALA A 123 6.27 3.62 10.29
C ALA A 123 7.12 4.88 10.06
N GLU A 124 6.70 5.69 9.08
CA GLU A 124 7.29 6.96 8.66
C GLU A 124 8.74 6.90 8.14
N LYS A 125 9.33 5.71 7.94
CA LYS A 125 10.74 5.62 7.53
C LYS A 125 11.16 4.32 6.86
N ILE A 126 12.08 4.43 5.91
CA ILE A 126 12.79 3.30 5.30
C ILE A 126 14.27 3.40 5.65
N THR A 127 14.91 2.28 5.95
CA THR A 127 16.36 2.20 6.22
C THR A 127 17.03 1.31 5.20
N PHE A 128 17.94 1.87 4.42
CA PHE A 128 18.74 1.14 3.45
C PHE A 128 20.06 0.70 4.10
N THR A 129 20.50 -0.52 3.79
CA THR A 129 21.76 -1.08 4.27
C THR A 129 22.64 -1.52 3.10
N CYS A 130 23.91 -1.12 3.15
CA CYS A 130 24.96 -1.58 2.26
C CYS A 130 26.04 -2.32 3.06
N LYS A 131 26.25 -3.61 2.80
CA LYS A 131 27.20 -4.42 3.59
C LYS A 131 28.68 -4.08 3.36
N HIS A 132 29.05 -3.59 2.18
CA HIS A 132 30.46 -3.51 1.77
C HIS A 132 30.87 -2.18 1.14
N MET A 133 30.06 -1.64 0.23
CA MET A 133 30.30 -0.38 -0.48
C MET A 133 29.05 0.47 -0.38
N LYS A 134 29.17 1.79 -0.29
CA LYS A 134 28.02 2.71 -0.31
C LYS A 134 27.97 3.50 -1.62
N PRO A 135 26.78 3.92 -2.06
CA PRO A 135 26.63 4.89 -3.14
C PRO A 135 27.47 6.15 -2.92
N THR A 136 28.08 6.64 -4.00
CA THR A 136 28.79 7.93 -4.07
C THR A 136 28.00 8.97 -4.88
N LEU A 137 26.86 8.58 -5.43
CA LEU A 137 25.90 9.45 -6.10
C LEU A 137 24.59 9.48 -5.33
N ASP A 138 23.87 10.59 -5.46
CA ASP A 138 22.47 10.66 -5.04
C ASP A 138 21.63 9.77 -5.95
N LEU A 139 20.75 8.97 -5.34
CA LEU A 139 19.86 8.04 -6.03
C LEU A 139 18.42 8.41 -5.73
N VAL A 140 17.63 8.68 -6.76
CA VAL A 140 16.19 8.82 -6.64
C VAL A 140 15.56 7.44 -6.79
N VAL A 141 14.74 7.04 -5.82
CA VAL A 141 14.04 5.75 -5.84
C VAL A 141 12.55 5.97 -5.65
N GLY A 142 11.76 5.33 -6.50
CA GLY A 142 10.31 5.24 -6.37
C GLY A 142 9.93 4.10 -5.43
N LEU A 143 9.12 4.39 -4.42
CA LEU A 143 8.55 3.45 -3.49
C LEU A 143 7.09 3.21 -3.89
N LYS A 144 6.81 2.05 -4.49
CA LYS A 144 5.45 1.69 -4.92
C LYS A 144 4.65 1.09 -3.77
N GLY A 145 3.38 1.47 -3.64
CA GLY A 145 2.49 0.91 -2.61
C GLY A 145 2.73 1.50 -1.22
N VAL A 146 3.13 2.78 -1.16
CA VAL A 146 3.28 3.52 0.10
C VAL A 146 2.07 4.43 0.27
N SER A 147 1.48 4.42 1.47
CA SER A 147 0.40 5.32 1.87
C SER A 147 0.89 6.76 1.99
#